data_AF-A0A957YTS7-F1
#
_entry.id   AF-A0A957YTS7-F1
#
_cell.length_a   1.000
_cell.length_b   1.000
_cell.length_c   1.000
_cell.angle_alpha   90.00
_cell.angle_beta   90.00
_cell.angle_gamma   90.00
#
_symmetry.space_group_name_H-M   'P 1'
#
loop_
_entity.id
_entity.type
_entity.pdbx_description
1 polymer ?
#
loop_
_entity_poly.entity_id
_entity_poly.type
_entity_poly.pdbx_seq_one_letter_code
_entity_poly.pdbx_strand_id
1 'polypeptide(L)'
;MGWNWGNRWQSGRKQGRGQLVFWLAITLFLLLNLPRLLQNPSLFADDASPVIITEFLARNQTGLTDDEGNFVDWIELYNQSSQSVNLEGWSLTDDPALPTKWLFPAVTLPPQSYLVVFASGKNGVTVPSESATGDGALPILHTNFRLHGSGGFLALYPPTTRRFLDSYGIHYGAQRVDVSYGRAAATKGAPTTESASIAYAFFTDPTPGAPNDLASQQLPQAGPVAFSQPHGLYDTPLQLTLSTDSADAQIWYTTDGTIPTAETAQTYSAPLVINGTTVIRAVAVGDGLLPSPLTTQSYLFPTTVLAQSNNAAQMPDTWGTHRITFGGGIAGEPVQADYAMDPRITQDPRYQPALLRGLRALSSLALTLPPDAFAALYSDPQGRGVETEQAVSVELLPTSAEPGFQLDAG
;
A
#
# COMPACT_ATOMS: atom_id res chain seq x y z
N MET A 1 -59.49 -21.57 56.56
CA MET A 1 -58.62 -22.05 55.47
C MET A 1 -57.42 -21.11 55.39
N GLY A 2 -56.33 -21.48 56.05
CA GLY A 2 -55.09 -20.70 56.10
C GLY A 2 -54.10 -21.17 55.03
N TRP A 3 -53.45 -20.22 54.39
CA TRP A 3 -52.37 -20.43 53.42
C TRP A 3 -51.02 -20.40 54.15
N ASN A 4 -50.13 -21.36 53.87
CA ASN A 4 -48.77 -21.35 54.42
C ASN A 4 -47.72 -21.80 53.37
N TRP A 5 -46.86 -20.84 53.03
CA TRP A 5 -45.42 -20.82 52.71
C TRP A 5 -44.66 -22.05 52.16
N GLY A 6 -43.82 -21.76 51.15
CA GLY A 6 -42.65 -22.57 50.79
C GLY A 6 -41.95 -22.10 49.50
N ASN A 7 -41.19 -21.00 49.55
CA ASN A 7 -40.41 -20.49 48.41
C ASN A 7 -38.99 -20.06 48.84
N ARG A 8 -38.00 -20.41 48.01
CA ARG A 8 -36.65 -19.81 47.80
C ARG A 8 -35.58 -19.94 48.90
N TRP A 9 -34.38 -20.36 48.50
CA TRP A 9 -33.14 -19.55 48.41
C TRP A 9 -31.89 -20.44 48.35
N GLN A 10 -31.31 -20.64 47.16
CA GLN A 10 -29.87 -20.90 46.98
C GLN A 10 -29.41 -20.39 45.61
N SER A 11 -28.75 -19.22 45.58
CA SER A 11 -27.54 -18.94 44.77
C SER A 11 -27.24 -17.43 44.77
N GLY A 12 -26.22 -17.02 45.53
CA GLY A 12 -25.85 -15.61 45.65
C GLY A 12 -24.48 -15.37 46.26
N ARG A 13 -23.47 -16.20 45.94
CA ARG A 13 -22.12 -16.06 46.52
C ARG A 13 -20.92 -16.19 45.57
N LYS A 14 -21.09 -16.23 44.25
CA LYS A 14 -19.95 -16.37 43.31
C LYS A 14 -19.54 -15.13 42.50
N GLN A 15 -20.34 -14.07 42.40
CA GLN A 15 -19.98 -12.89 41.58
C GLN A 15 -19.08 -11.85 42.28
N GLY A 16 -19.09 -11.76 43.62
CA GLY A 16 -18.35 -10.69 44.33
C GLY A 16 -16.83 -10.89 44.48
N ARG A 17 -16.33 -12.14 44.44
CA ARG A 17 -14.89 -12.41 44.61
C ARG A 17 -14.07 -12.16 43.35
N GLY A 18 -14.65 -12.36 42.16
CA GLY A 18 -13.96 -12.13 40.88
C GLY A 18 -13.72 -10.64 40.60
N GLN A 19 -14.71 -9.79 40.89
CA GLN A 19 -14.56 -8.34 40.71
C GLN A 19 -13.57 -7.72 41.70
N LEU A 20 -13.55 -8.16 42.96
CA LEU A 20 -12.60 -7.62 43.94
C LEU A 20 -11.14 -7.94 43.60
N VAL A 21 -10.87 -9.15 43.09
CA VAL A 21 -9.53 -9.57 42.64
C VAL A 21 -9.10 -8.80 41.38
N PHE A 22 -10.04 -8.54 40.47
CA PHE A 22 -9.79 -7.75 39.26
C PHE A 22 -9.43 -6.29 39.60
N TRP A 23 -10.15 -5.66 40.53
CA TRP A 23 -9.85 -4.30 40.98
C TRP A 23 -8.54 -4.21 41.77
N LEU A 24 -8.21 -5.19 42.61
CA LEU A 24 -6.92 -5.26 43.32
C LEU A 24 -5.73 -5.41 42.36
N ALA A 25 -5.87 -6.20 41.29
CA ALA A 25 -4.83 -6.37 40.28
C ALA A 25 -4.56 -5.08 39.50
N ILE A 26 -5.60 -4.34 39.13
CA ILE A 26 -5.46 -3.02 38.44
C ILE A 26 -4.84 -1.99 39.39
N THR A 27 -5.28 -1.95 40.65
CA THR A 27 -4.75 -0.98 41.62
C THR A 27 -3.29 -1.27 41.96
N LEU A 28 -2.90 -2.55 42.07
CA LEU A 28 -1.52 -2.95 42.28
C LEU A 28 -0.64 -2.72 41.04
N PHE A 29 -1.17 -2.95 39.83
CA PHE A 29 -0.49 -2.60 38.58
C PHE A 29 -0.26 -1.09 38.46
N LEU A 30 -1.26 -0.28 38.80
CA LEU A 30 -1.13 1.18 38.83
C LEU A 30 -0.13 1.63 39.89
N LEU A 31 -0.16 1.08 41.12
CA LEU A 31 0.79 1.47 42.18
C LEU A 31 2.24 1.05 41.89
N LEU A 32 2.45 -0.13 41.29
CA LEU A 32 3.79 -0.62 40.94
C LEU A 32 4.37 0.07 39.71
N ASN A 33 3.52 0.54 38.79
CA ASN A 33 3.96 1.23 37.58
C ASN A 33 3.80 2.75 37.65
N LEU A 34 3.12 3.33 38.65
CA LEU A 34 2.98 4.78 38.83
C LEU A 34 4.33 5.51 38.83
N PRO A 35 5.39 5.00 39.52
CA PRO A 35 6.70 5.62 39.45
C PRO A 35 7.33 5.55 38.05
N ARG A 36 7.07 4.48 37.28
CA ARG A 36 7.51 4.34 35.88
C ARG A 36 6.73 5.24 34.91
N LEU A 37 5.42 5.38 35.15
CA LEU A 37 4.50 6.28 34.43
C LEU A 37 4.83 7.76 34.70
N LEU A 38 5.32 8.08 35.90
CA LEU A 38 5.76 9.43 36.27
C LEU A 38 7.20 9.75 35.86
N GLN A 39 8.05 8.73 35.61
CA GLN A 39 9.43 8.90 35.16
C GLN A 39 9.57 8.97 33.63
N ASN A 40 8.61 8.43 32.87
CA ASN A 40 8.57 8.49 31.40
C ASN A 40 7.23 9.07 30.91
N PRO A 41 7.06 10.40 30.93
CA PRO A 41 5.86 11.05 30.37
C PRO A 41 5.70 10.85 28.85
N SER A 42 6.70 10.28 28.17
CA SER A 42 6.70 9.96 26.73
C SER A 42 5.85 8.77 26.31
N LEU A 43 5.22 8.03 27.25
CA LEU A 43 4.25 6.98 26.90
C LEU A 43 2.94 7.52 26.28
N PHE A 44 2.73 8.85 26.31
CA PHE A 44 1.61 9.54 25.66
C PHE A 44 2.05 10.82 24.93
N ALA A 45 3.31 10.92 24.51
CA ALA A 45 3.75 12.02 23.66
C ALA A 45 3.38 11.70 22.20
N ASP A 46 2.65 12.61 21.55
CA ASP A 46 2.20 12.66 20.14
C ASP A 46 2.57 11.47 19.23
N ASP A 47 1.56 10.88 18.57
CA ASP A 47 1.62 9.82 17.54
C ASP A 47 2.48 10.14 16.28
N ALA A 48 3.31 11.17 16.31
CA ALA A 48 4.18 11.56 15.20
C ALA A 48 5.61 11.01 15.38
N SER A 49 6.06 10.17 14.44
CA SER A 49 7.47 9.71 14.39
C SER A 49 8.44 10.91 14.40
N PRO A 50 9.47 10.94 15.27
CA PRO A 50 10.39 12.09 15.37
C PRO A 50 11.28 12.26 14.13
N VAL A 51 11.45 11.21 13.34
CA VAL A 51 12.19 11.21 12.08
C VAL A 51 11.26 10.75 10.95
N ILE A 52 11.29 11.48 9.84
CA ILE A 52 10.44 11.24 8.67
C ILE A 52 11.28 11.24 7.40
N ILE A 53 10.77 10.58 6.35
CA ILE A 53 11.25 10.75 4.98
C ILE A 53 10.63 12.03 4.42
N THR A 54 11.46 12.94 3.91
CA THR A 54 11.04 14.23 3.36
C THR A 54 11.09 14.27 1.84
N GLU A 55 12.08 13.63 1.23
CA GLU A 55 12.34 13.67 -0.19
C GLU A 55 13.16 12.44 -0.61
N PHE A 56 13.02 11.98 -1.85
CA PHE A 56 13.93 11.02 -2.45
C PHE A 56 14.04 11.25 -3.95
N LEU A 57 15.09 10.71 -4.55
CA LEU A 57 15.30 10.76 -5.99
C LEU A 57 15.78 9.39 -6.48
N ALA A 58 14.98 8.77 -7.36
CA ALA A 58 15.19 7.39 -7.82
C ALA A 58 15.78 7.29 -9.24
N ARG A 59 16.11 8.42 -9.86
CA ARG A 59 16.77 8.50 -11.17
C ARG A 59 17.72 9.70 -11.19
N ASN A 60 18.89 9.54 -10.61
CA ASN A 60 19.90 10.59 -10.56
C ASN A 60 20.86 10.53 -11.75
N GLN A 61 20.97 11.60 -12.53
CA GLN A 61 21.92 11.70 -13.65
C GLN A 61 22.80 12.94 -13.60
N THR A 62 22.32 14.05 -13.02
CA THR A 62 23.07 15.32 -12.98
C THR A 62 23.09 15.98 -11.59
N GLY A 63 22.37 15.43 -10.62
CA GLY A 63 22.22 15.97 -9.27
C GLY A 63 23.35 15.64 -8.30
N LEU A 64 22.99 15.33 -7.05
CA LEU A 64 23.94 15.02 -5.97
C LEU A 64 24.77 13.76 -6.31
N THR A 65 26.09 13.80 -6.13
CA THR A 65 26.94 12.60 -6.27
C THR A 65 27.23 11.95 -4.92
N ASP A 66 27.51 10.65 -4.91
CA ASP A 66 28.08 9.95 -3.75
C ASP A 66 29.55 10.34 -3.47
N ASP A 67 30.14 9.73 -2.44
CA ASP A 67 31.53 9.92 -2.02
C ASP A 67 32.57 9.43 -3.04
N GLU A 68 32.14 8.71 -4.07
CA GLU A 68 32.94 8.29 -5.20
C GLU A 68 32.69 9.12 -6.47
N GLY A 69 31.82 10.14 -6.39
CA GLY A 69 31.47 11.00 -7.53
C GLY A 69 30.44 10.40 -8.49
N ASN A 70 29.73 9.34 -8.10
CA ASN A 70 28.69 8.73 -8.93
C ASN A 70 27.32 9.37 -8.67
N PHE A 71 26.53 9.55 -9.72
CA PHE A 71 25.10 9.86 -9.58
C PHE A 71 24.35 8.60 -9.16
N VAL A 72 23.87 8.59 -7.92
CA VAL A 72 23.11 7.48 -7.34
C VAL A 72 21.82 7.97 -6.72
N ASP A 73 20.84 7.09 -6.64
CA ASP A 73 19.58 7.38 -5.97
C ASP A 73 19.82 7.75 -4.51
N TRP A 74 18.95 8.57 -3.94
CA TRP A 74 19.08 8.98 -2.55
C TRP A 74 17.73 9.17 -1.87
N ILE A 75 17.74 9.05 -0.56
CA ILE A 75 16.61 9.19 0.35
C ILE A 75 17.01 10.23 1.40
N GLU A 76 16.16 11.21 1.64
CA GLU A 76 16.36 12.22 2.67
C GLU A 76 15.48 11.96 3.89
N LEU A 77 16.12 11.98 5.06
CA LEU A 77 15.49 11.95 6.35
C LEU A 77 15.57 13.30 7.03
N TYR A 78 14.56 13.62 7.81
CA TYR A 78 14.51 14.83 8.61
C TYR A 78 14.09 14.52 10.04
N ASN A 79 14.91 14.96 11.01
CA ASN A 79 14.54 14.93 12.42
C ASN A 79 13.72 16.18 12.76
N GLN A 80 12.39 16.00 12.80
CA GLN A 80 11.45 17.08 13.10
C GLN A 80 11.32 17.39 14.60
N SER A 81 11.97 16.60 15.46
CA SER A 81 11.94 16.83 16.90
C SER A 81 12.93 17.92 17.34
N SER A 82 12.79 18.34 18.59
CA SER A 82 13.72 19.27 19.26
C SER A 82 14.89 18.56 19.94
N GLN A 83 14.99 17.23 19.83
CA GLN A 83 16.03 16.41 20.46
C GLN A 83 16.84 15.67 19.39
N SER A 84 18.07 15.29 19.72
CA SER A 84 18.83 14.38 18.86
C SER A 84 18.22 12.98 18.89
N VAL A 85 18.20 12.29 17.74
CA VAL A 85 17.69 10.93 17.62
C VAL A 85 18.82 9.99 17.19
N ASN A 86 19.07 8.94 17.97
CA ASN A 86 19.94 7.85 17.54
C ASN A 86 19.16 6.92 16.62
N LEU A 87 19.66 6.73 15.40
CA LEU A 87 19.08 5.88 14.38
C LEU A 87 19.46 4.40 14.52
N GLU A 88 20.29 4.02 15.49
CA GLU A 88 20.63 2.62 15.72
C GLU A 88 19.37 1.73 15.84
N GLY A 89 19.30 0.71 14.98
CA GLY A 89 18.18 -0.24 14.95
C GLY A 89 16.92 0.25 14.24
N TRP A 90 16.89 1.48 13.73
CA TRP A 90 15.94 1.89 12.70
C TRP A 90 16.21 1.15 11.39
N SER A 91 15.24 1.10 10.48
CA SER A 91 15.43 0.52 9.15
C SER A 91 14.79 1.30 8.01
N LEU A 92 15.40 1.22 6.83
CA LEU A 92 14.79 1.55 5.55
C LEU A 92 14.44 0.27 4.77
N THR A 93 13.38 0.33 3.99
CA THR A 93 13.03 -0.71 3.02
C THR A 93 12.33 -0.13 1.80
N ASP A 94 12.60 -0.70 0.64
CA ASP A 94 11.87 -0.56 -0.63
C ASP A 94 10.89 -1.72 -0.88
N ASP A 95 10.78 -2.65 0.06
CA ASP A 95 9.93 -3.83 0.00
C ASP A 95 9.04 -3.90 1.26
N PRO A 96 7.70 -3.78 1.13
CA PRO A 96 6.80 -3.83 2.26
C PRO A 96 6.84 -5.18 2.99
N ALA A 97 7.26 -6.26 2.34
CA ALA A 97 7.39 -7.58 2.96
C ALA A 97 8.67 -7.74 3.81
N LEU A 98 9.60 -6.77 3.74
CA LEU A 98 10.89 -6.81 4.44
C LEU A 98 11.12 -5.53 5.27
N PRO A 99 10.38 -5.29 6.36
CA PRO A 99 10.47 -4.04 7.15
C PRO A 99 11.86 -3.78 7.74
N THR A 100 12.72 -4.80 7.84
CA THR A 100 14.11 -4.71 8.34
C THR A 100 15.15 -4.92 7.24
N LYS A 101 14.83 -4.61 5.97
CA LYS A 101 15.72 -4.88 4.82
C LYS A 101 17.09 -4.23 4.95
N TRP A 102 17.13 -2.96 5.38
CA TRP A 102 18.38 -2.25 5.67
C TRP A 102 18.30 -1.59 7.04
N LEU A 103 19.20 -1.98 7.96
CA LEU A 103 19.28 -1.42 9.31
C LEU A 103 20.30 -0.29 9.35
N PHE A 104 19.95 0.81 10.01
CA PHE A 104 20.89 1.91 10.24
C PHE A 104 22.00 1.48 11.21
N PRO A 105 23.26 1.89 10.94
CA PRO A 105 24.30 1.91 11.97
C PRO A 105 23.98 2.94 13.05
N ALA A 106 24.77 2.96 14.12
CA ALA A 106 24.66 3.99 15.16
C ALA A 106 25.01 5.37 14.59
N VAL A 107 23.98 6.19 14.33
CA VAL A 107 24.09 7.55 13.81
C VAL A 107 23.17 8.45 14.63
N THR A 108 23.73 9.50 15.22
CA THR A 108 22.95 10.48 15.97
C THR A 108 22.57 11.63 15.05
N LEU A 109 21.30 11.71 14.66
CA LEU A 109 20.75 12.80 13.85
C LEU A 109 20.38 13.98 14.76
N PRO A 110 21.04 15.15 14.65
CA PRO A 110 20.73 16.31 15.50
C PRO A 110 19.29 16.82 15.29
N PRO A 111 18.75 17.61 16.23
CA PRO A 111 17.42 18.19 16.07
C PRO A 111 17.35 19.09 14.84
N GLN A 112 16.19 19.11 14.18
CA GLN A 112 15.91 19.96 13.02
C GLN A 112 16.94 19.82 11.87
N SER A 113 17.58 18.65 11.77
CA SER A 113 18.65 18.38 10.80
C SER A 113 18.25 17.30 9.81
N TYR A 114 18.88 17.34 8.64
CA TYR A 114 18.66 16.43 7.53
C TYR A 114 19.78 15.40 7.44
N LEU A 115 19.46 14.20 6.95
CA LEU A 115 20.41 13.15 6.61
C LEU A 115 20.05 12.59 5.24
N VAL A 116 20.99 12.67 4.30
CA VAL A 116 20.88 12.00 3.01
C VAL A 116 21.50 10.61 3.11
N VAL A 117 20.75 9.61 2.66
CA VAL A 117 21.16 8.21 2.56
C VAL A 117 21.14 7.81 1.08
N PHE A 118 22.26 7.38 0.54
CA PHE A 118 22.33 6.93 -0.85
C PHE A 118 21.74 5.53 -1.02
N ALA A 119 20.74 5.39 -1.88
CA ALA A 119 20.14 4.10 -2.23
C ALA A 119 20.92 3.45 -3.37
N SER A 120 22.17 3.06 -3.12
CA SER A 120 23.10 2.60 -4.17
C SER A 120 23.21 1.09 -4.34
N GLY A 121 22.70 0.32 -3.37
CA GLY A 121 22.93 -1.13 -3.27
C GLY A 121 24.28 -1.52 -2.68
N LYS A 122 25.16 -0.58 -2.33
CA LYS A 122 26.53 -0.87 -1.85
C LYS A 122 26.59 -1.34 -0.39
N ASN A 123 25.60 -0.98 0.44
CA ASN A 123 25.60 -1.28 1.88
C ASN A 123 26.83 -0.75 2.64
N GLY A 124 27.23 0.49 2.36
CA GLY A 124 28.47 1.11 2.85
C GLY A 124 28.24 2.21 3.88
N VAL A 125 29.25 2.44 4.71
CA VAL A 125 29.32 3.56 5.67
C VAL A 125 30.69 4.20 5.54
N THR A 126 30.72 5.46 5.10
CA THR A 126 31.95 6.25 5.03
C THR A 126 31.84 7.37 6.06
N VAL A 127 32.75 7.40 7.03
CA VAL A 127 32.83 8.50 8.00
C VAL A 127 33.77 9.56 7.43
N PRO A 128 33.33 10.81 7.20
CA PRO A 128 34.21 11.88 6.76
C PRO A 128 35.37 12.04 7.74
N SER A 129 36.57 12.26 7.21
CA SER A 129 37.73 12.63 8.03
C SER A 129 37.41 13.87 8.87
N GLU A 130 37.66 13.82 10.18
CA GLU A 130 37.45 14.92 11.14
C GLU A 130 38.08 16.26 10.69
N SER A 131 39.03 16.21 9.75
CA SER A 131 39.74 17.39 9.22
C SER A 131 39.02 18.11 8.07
N ALA A 132 38.00 17.53 7.44
CA ALA A 132 37.35 18.08 6.24
C ALA A 132 36.06 18.86 6.54
N THR A 133 35.47 18.66 7.70
CA THR A 133 34.17 19.21 8.11
C THR A 133 34.19 19.27 9.63
N GLY A 134 34.03 20.47 10.21
CA GLY A 134 34.11 20.67 11.66
C GLY A 134 33.23 19.70 12.46
N ASP A 135 33.59 19.50 13.73
CA ASP A 135 32.92 18.63 14.72
C ASP A 135 31.40 18.51 14.47
N GLY A 136 30.94 17.34 14.00
CA GLY A 136 29.52 17.07 13.75
C GLY A 136 29.14 16.57 12.36
N ALA A 137 30.10 16.20 11.50
CA ALA A 137 29.79 15.62 10.19
C ALA A 137 29.08 14.26 10.31
N LEU A 138 27.90 14.16 9.69
CA LEU A 138 27.16 12.90 9.59
C LEU A 138 27.87 11.94 8.62
N PRO A 139 27.80 10.61 8.85
CA PRO A 139 28.39 9.64 7.94
C PRO A 139 27.66 9.64 6.60
N ILE A 140 28.39 9.29 5.55
CA ILE A 140 27.83 8.98 4.24
C ILE A 140 27.37 7.52 4.29
N LEU A 141 26.07 7.32 4.08
CA LEU A 141 25.42 6.02 4.20
C LEU A 141 24.94 5.54 2.85
N HIS A 142 25.14 4.26 2.58
CA HIS A 142 24.62 3.56 1.41
C HIS A 142 23.73 2.40 1.83
N THR A 143 22.51 2.33 1.31
CA THR A 143 21.63 1.17 1.53
C THR A 143 22.10 -0.06 0.75
N ASN A 144 21.58 -1.24 1.09
CA ASN A 144 21.77 -2.49 0.35
C ASN A 144 20.78 -2.67 -0.82
N PHE A 145 19.99 -1.66 -1.16
CA PHE A 145 19.03 -1.66 -2.26
C PHE A 145 19.13 -0.38 -3.10
N ARG A 146 18.41 -0.35 -4.22
CA ARG A 146 18.23 0.85 -5.05
C ARG A 146 16.75 1.20 -5.12
N LEU A 147 16.44 2.46 -5.45
CA LEU A 147 15.05 2.82 -5.70
C LEU A 147 14.66 2.43 -7.13
N HIS A 148 13.37 2.19 -7.34
CA HIS A 148 12.87 1.73 -8.64
C HIS A 148 12.33 2.92 -9.44
N GLY A 149 13.01 3.25 -10.54
CA GLY A 149 12.59 4.36 -11.40
C GLY A 149 11.23 4.18 -12.09
N SER A 150 10.63 2.99 -12.08
CA SER A 150 9.29 2.68 -12.60
C SER A 150 8.17 2.86 -11.57
N GLY A 151 8.53 3.13 -10.31
CA GLY A 151 7.62 3.15 -9.16
C GLY A 151 7.93 2.03 -8.18
N GLY A 152 7.45 2.18 -6.94
CA GLY A 152 7.74 1.23 -5.88
C GLY A 152 7.22 1.65 -4.51
N PHE A 153 7.79 1.03 -3.49
CA PHE A 153 7.52 1.30 -2.09
C PHE A 153 8.78 1.89 -1.42
N LEU A 154 8.59 2.69 -0.38
CA LEU A 154 9.67 3.17 0.47
C LEU A 154 9.13 3.44 1.89
N ALA A 155 9.77 2.89 2.91
CA ALA A 155 9.39 3.13 4.31
C ALA A 155 10.60 3.24 5.25
N LEU A 156 10.37 3.95 6.35
CA LEU A 156 11.28 4.10 7.49
C LEU A 156 10.59 3.55 8.74
N TYR A 157 11.24 2.61 9.44
CA TYR A 157 10.74 2.00 10.67
C TYR A 157 11.64 2.32 11.86
N PRO A 158 11.09 2.78 13.01
CA PRO A 158 11.83 2.84 14.26
C PRO A 158 12.01 1.43 14.90
N PRO A 159 12.98 1.23 15.79
CA PRO A 159 13.24 -0.07 16.42
C PRO A 159 12.08 -0.58 17.29
N THR A 160 11.30 0.34 17.86
CA THR A 160 10.19 0.05 18.80
C THR A 160 8.86 -0.25 18.11
N THR A 161 8.68 0.24 16.89
CA THR A 161 7.44 0.14 16.12
C THR A 161 7.76 -0.49 14.78
N ARG A 162 7.83 -1.82 14.80
CA ARG A 162 8.00 -2.67 13.60
C ARG A 162 6.67 -3.27 13.13
N ARG A 163 5.55 -2.71 13.59
CA ARG A 163 4.22 -3.04 13.09
C ARG A 163 3.94 -2.14 11.92
N PHE A 164 3.56 -2.73 10.79
CA PHE A 164 3.28 -1.99 9.57
C PHE A 164 2.17 -0.92 9.75
N LEU A 165 1.25 -1.07 10.71
CA LEU A 165 0.22 -0.05 11.00
C LEU A 165 0.77 1.31 11.51
N ASP A 166 2.01 1.38 11.99
CA ASP A 166 2.55 2.58 12.64
C ASP A 166 3.49 3.41 11.74
N SER A 167 3.68 3.00 10.47
CA SER A 167 4.48 3.77 9.49
C SER A 167 3.71 4.01 8.20
N TYR A 168 3.53 5.28 7.83
CA TYR A 168 3.04 5.68 6.50
C TYR A 168 4.11 5.38 5.45
N GLY A 169 4.10 4.16 4.89
CA GLY A 169 4.93 3.82 3.74
C GLY A 169 4.56 4.66 2.52
N ILE A 170 5.56 5.01 1.71
CA ILE A 170 5.39 5.80 0.50
C ILE A 170 5.25 4.84 -0.68
N HIS A 171 4.04 4.73 -1.24
CA HIS A 171 3.85 4.13 -2.56
C HIS A 171 4.01 5.23 -3.61
N TYR A 172 4.96 5.06 -4.52
CA TYR A 172 5.27 6.04 -5.55
C TYR A 172 5.20 5.44 -6.95
N GLY A 173 4.74 6.23 -7.92
CA GLY A 173 4.68 5.85 -9.33
C GLY A 173 6.02 6.05 -10.05
N ALA A 174 5.99 5.95 -11.39
CA ALA A 174 7.17 6.15 -12.22
C ALA A 174 7.92 7.46 -11.92
N GLN A 175 9.24 7.36 -11.76
CA GLN A 175 10.13 8.45 -11.38
C GLN A 175 10.82 9.01 -12.62
N ARG A 176 11.23 10.27 -12.54
CA ARG A 176 11.83 11.03 -13.64
C ARG A 176 13.28 11.35 -13.35
N VAL A 177 14.09 11.43 -14.40
CA VAL A 177 15.49 11.82 -14.29
C VAL A 177 15.59 13.20 -13.65
N ASP A 178 16.38 13.31 -12.59
CA ASP A 178 16.69 14.54 -11.87
C ASP A 178 15.47 15.28 -11.29
N VAL A 179 14.34 14.59 -11.11
CA VAL A 179 13.15 15.08 -10.42
C VAL A 179 12.92 14.23 -9.19
N SER A 180 12.90 14.84 -8.02
CA SER A 180 12.67 14.15 -6.75
C SER A 180 11.18 14.04 -6.45
N TYR A 181 10.84 13.15 -5.51
CA TYR A 181 9.50 12.98 -4.97
C TYR A 181 9.55 13.13 -3.45
N GLY A 182 8.67 13.95 -2.89
CA GLY A 182 8.76 14.31 -1.48
C GLY A 182 7.49 14.93 -0.94
N ARG A 183 7.49 15.27 0.35
CA ARG A 183 6.34 15.85 1.04
C ARG A 183 6.06 17.27 0.53
N ALA A 184 4.81 17.52 0.12
CA ALA A 184 4.31 18.78 -0.41
C ALA A 184 3.64 19.69 0.64
N ALA A 185 3.44 19.19 1.87
CA ALA A 185 2.79 19.96 2.93
C ALA A 185 3.76 20.93 3.62
N ALA A 186 3.39 22.22 3.62
CA ALA A 186 4.03 23.27 4.38
C ALA A 186 3.70 23.13 5.88
N THR A 187 4.52 22.41 6.65
CA THR A 187 4.93 22.88 8.00
C THR A 187 5.99 21.96 8.61
N LYS A 188 7.19 22.54 8.73
CA LYS A 188 8.10 22.22 9.82
C LYS A 188 7.37 22.63 11.12
N GLY A 189 6.77 21.68 11.85
CA GLY A 189 6.36 21.88 13.26
C GLY A 189 4.90 22.23 13.58
N ALA A 190 3.90 21.83 12.79
CA ALA A 190 2.51 21.84 13.27
C ALA A 190 2.10 20.42 13.70
N PRO A 191 1.60 20.19 14.94
CA PRO A 191 1.01 18.92 15.32
C PRO A 191 -0.27 18.73 14.51
N THR A 192 -0.25 17.80 13.55
CA THR A 192 -1.46 17.44 12.81
C THR A 192 -2.30 16.51 13.67
N THR A 193 -3.19 17.07 14.47
CA THR A 193 -4.36 16.33 14.96
C THR A 193 -5.21 15.94 13.76
N GLU A 194 -5.41 14.64 13.58
CA GLU A 194 -6.38 13.98 12.68
C GLU A 194 -6.22 14.20 11.15
N SER A 195 -5.92 13.12 10.44
CA SER A 195 -6.32 12.85 9.04
C SER A 195 -6.04 13.89 7.95
N ALA A 196 -5.07 14.80 8.13
CA ALA A 196 -4.50 15.51 6.97
C ALA A 196 -3.68 14.51 6.16
N SER A 197 -4.19 14.11 4.98
CA SER A 197 -3.42 13.33 4.02
C SER A 197 -2.09 14.02 3.75
N ILE A 198 -0.98 13.34 4.04
CA ILE A 198 0.34 13.84 3.70
C ILE A 198 0.40 13.87 2.17
N ALA A 199 0.30 15.07 1.58
CA ALA A 199 0.47 15.25 0.15
C ALA A 199 1.94 15.02 -0.19
N TYR A 200 2.22 14.15 -1.16
CA TYR A 200 3.51 14.03 -1.81
C TYR A 200 3.43 14.64 -3.21
N ALA A 201 4.52 15.22 -3.69
CA ALA A 201 4.62 15.81 -5.02
C ALA A 201 6.02 15.59 -5.59
N PHE A 202 6.13 15.80 -6.90
CA PHE A 202 7.40 15.88 -7.58
C PHE A 202 7.97 17.30 -7.50
N PHE A 203 9.28 17.39 -7.32
CA PHE A 203 10.05 18.63 -7.30
C PHE A 203 11.07 18.62 -8.44
N THR A 204 11.01 19.64 -9.29
CA THR A 204 11.92 19.77 -10.44
C THR A 204 13.31 20.28 -10.03
N ASP A 205 13.41 20.89 -8.85
CA ASP A 205 14.68 21.27 -8.22
C ASP A 205 14.81 20.49 -6.90
N PRO A 206 15.49 19.33 -6.91
CA PRO A 206 15.70 18.53 -5.70
C PRO A 206 16.50 19.28 -4.63
N THR A 207 16.17 19.07 -3.34
CA THR A 207 16.73 19.84 -2.21
C THR A 207 17.50 19.00 -1.18
N PRO A 208 18.50 18.18 -1.58
CA PRO A 208 19.20 17.31 -0.63
C PRO A 208 19.91 18.12 0.47
N GLY A 209 19.61 17.79 1.71
CA GLY A 209 20.12 18.44 2.92
C GLY A 209 19.37 19.71 3.32
N ALA A 210 18.26 20.05 2.66
CA ALA A 210 17.53 21.30 2.84
C ALA A 210 16.00 21.09 2.83
N PRO A 211 15.21 22.08 3.30
CA PRO A 211 13.76 21.98 3.19
C PRO A 211 13.29 21.98 1.72
N ASN A 212 12.34 21.09 1.39
CA ASN A 212 11.64 21.07 0.10
C ASN A 212 11.12 22.47 -0.25
N ASP A 213 11.49 22.99 -1.42
CA ASP A 213 10.97 24.26 -1.92
C ASP A 213 9.56 24.04 -2.49
N LEU A 214 8.55 24.38 -1.70
CA LEU A 214 7.15 24.23 -2.09
C LEU A 214 6.73 25.21 -3.19
N ALA A 215 7.54 26.23 -3.51
CA ALA A 215 7.32 27.12 -4.65
C ALA A 215 7.93 26.58 -5.94
N SER A 216 8.91 25.66 -5.86
CA SER A 216 9.43 24.87 -6.98
C SER A 216 8.50 23.69 -7.37
N GLN A 217 7.25 23.71 -6.87
CA GLN A 217 6.34 22.58 -6.94
C GLN A 217 5.71 22.32 -8.30
N GLN A 218 5.57 21.01 -8.52
CA GLN A 218 4.56 20.31 -9.29
C GLN A 218 4.69 20.43 -10.80
N LEU A 219 5.35 19.40 -11.36
CA LEU A 219 4.92 18.91 -12.67
C LEU A 219 3.38 18.80 -12.66
N PRO A 220 2.67 19.40 -13.62
CA PRO A 220 1.22 19.29 -13.68
C PRO A 220 0.81 17.81 -13.75
N GLN A 221 -0.24 17.40 -13.04
CA GLN A 221 -0.76 16.04 -13.19
C GLN A 221 -1.54 15.91 -14.49
N ALA A 222 -1.29 14.84 -15.24
CA ALA A 222 -2.11 14.49 -16.39
C ALA A 222 -3.55 14.22 -15.92
N GLY A 223 -4.53 14.70 -16.66
CA GLY A 223 -5.93 14.51 -16.35
C GLY A 223 -6.35 13.05 -16.43
N PRO A 224 -7.41 12.67 -15.71
CA PRO A 224 -7.84 11.29 -15.58
C PRO A 224 -8.18 10.67 -16.94
N VAL A 225 -8.01 9.35 -17.05
CA VAL A 225 -8.45 8.60 -18.23
C VAL A 225 -9.96 8.42 -18.17
N ALA A 226 -10.66 9.01 -19.14
CA ALA A 226 -12.09 8.82 -19.34
C ALA A 226 -12.36 7.63 -20.27
N PHE A 227 -13.36 6.83 -19.90
CA PHE A 227 -13.81 5.65 -20.63
C PHE A 227 -15.15 5.96 -21.32
N SER A 228 -15.25 5.65 -22.61
CA SER A 228 -16.47 5.94 -23.38
C SER A 228 -17.68 5.08 -23.00
N GLN A 229 -17.44 3.95 -22.31
CA GLN A 229 -18.47 3.05 -21.81
C GLN A 229 -18.22 2.79 -20.32
N PRO A 230 -19.25 2.83 -19.46
CA PRO A 230 -19.08 2.55 -18.04
C PRO A 230 -18.73 1.09 -17.80
N HIS A 231 -18.11 0.77 -16.66
CA HIS A 231 -17.98 -0.61 -16.19
C HIS A 231 -19.35 -1.25 -15.98
N GLY A 232 -19.40 -2.58 -15.96
CA GLY A 232 -20.62 -3.30 -15.66
C GLY A 232 -20.82 -4.56 -16.48
N LEU A 233 -22.06 -5.01 -16.54
CA LEU A 233 -22.48 -6.23 -17.21
C LEU A 233 -22.94 -5.93 -18.65
N TYR A 234 -22.40 -6.67 -19.61
CA TYR A 234 -22.67 -6.50 -21.03
C TYR A 234 -23.06 -7.82 -21.71
N ASP A 235 -24.02 -7.74 -22.64
CA ASP A 235 -24.53 -8.90 -23.39
C ASP A 235 -24.04 -8.96 -24.84
N THR A 236 -23.48 -7.86 -25.35
CA THR A 236 -22.97 -7.73 -26.71
C THR A 236 -21.59 -7.08 -26.71
N PRO A 237 -20.70 -7.44 -27.64
CA PRO A 237 -19.42 -6.77 -27.79
C PRO A 237 -19.57 -5.25 -27.96
N LEU A 238 -18.61 -4.50 -27.44
CA LEU A 238 -18.57 -3.04 -27.50
C LEU A 238 -17.23 -2.52 -28.00
N GLN A 239 -17.24 -1.28 -28.50
CA GLN A 239 -16.01 -0.52 -28.73
C GLN A 239 -15.80 0.46 -27.59
N LEU A 240 -14.63 0.38 -26.97
CA LEU A 240 -14.22 1.21 -25.86
C LEU A 240 -13.17 2.20 -26.33
N THR A 241 -13.47 3.49 -26.22
CA THR A 241 -12.52 4.58 -26.46
C THR A 241 -12.03 5.12 -25.12
N LEU A 242 -10.71 5.27 -25.00
CA LEU A 242 -10.06 5.94 -23.88
C LEU A 242 -9.64 7.35 -24.29
N SER A 243 -9.75 8.31 -23.37
CA SER A 243 -9.39 9.71 -23.61
C SER A 243 -8.88 10.41 -22.35
N THR A 244 -8.14 11.50 -22.51
CA THR A 244 -7.68 12.39 -21.43
C THR A 244 -7.73 13.83 -21.95
N ASP A 245 -7.91 14.81 -21.06
CA ASP A 245 -7.92 16.24 -21.39
C ASP A 245 -6.51 16.85 -21.44
N SER A 246 -5.49 16.10 -21.04
CA SER A 246 -4.09 16.52 -21.12
C SER A 246 -3.58 16.37 -22.55
N ALA A 247 -3.55 17.51 -23.26
CA ALA A 247 -2.87 17.62 -24.54
C ALA A 247 -1.44 17.09 -24.39
N ASP A 248 -1.05 16.18 -25.29
CA ASP A 248 0.26 15.52 -25.34
C ASP A 248 0.49 14.36 -24.34
N ALA A 249 -0.50 13.99 -23.52
CA ALA A 249 -0.43 12.75 -22.74
C ALA A 249 -0.80 11.52 -23.58
N GLN A 250 0.01 10.47 -23.47
CA GLN A 250 -0.25 9.13 -23.97
C GLN A 250 -1.00 8.31 -22.92
N ILE A 251 -2.00 7.52 -23.33
CA ILE A 251 -2.72 6.63 -22.42
C ILE A 251 -2.04 5.25 -22.44
N TRP A 252 -1.67 4.78 -21.27
CA TRP A 252 -1.16 3.44 -21.01
C TRP A 252 -2.23 2.60 -20.33
N TYR A 253 -2.37 1.33 -20.73
CA TYR A 253 -3.36 0.44 -20.13
C TYR A 253 -2.87 -1.01 -20.04
N THR A 254 -3.49 -1.78 -19.14
CA THR A 254 -3.29 -3.24 -19.00
C THR A 254 -4.65 -3.94 -19.00
N THR A 255 -4.64 -5.23 -19.32
CA THR A 255 -5.85 -6.08 -19.39
C THR A 255 -5.82 -7.26 -18.41
N ASP A 256 -4.73 -7.41 -17.66
CA ASP A 256 -4.42 -8.57 -16.82
C ASP A 256 -4.48 -8.27 -15.32
N GLY A 257 -4.97 -7.07 -14.95
CA GLY A 257 -5.09 -6.62 -13.57
C GLY A 257 -3.81 -5.99 -12.99
N THR A 258 -2.68 -6.01 -13.71
CA THR A 258 -1.44 -5.34 -13.29
C THR A 258 -1.56 -3.82 -13.39
N ILE A 259 -0.83 -3.08 -12.56
CA ILE A 259 -0.74 -1.61 -12.69
C ILE A 259 0.00 -1.29 -13.99
N PRO A 260 -0.49 -0.38 -14.86
CA PRO A 260 0.23 0.03 -16.06
C PRO A 260 1.53 0.77 -15.71
N THR A 261 2.67 0.18 -16.08
CA THR A 261 4.01 0.79 -16.01
C THR A 261 4.65 0.76 -17.41
N ALA A 262 5.86 1.31 -17.54
CA ALA A 262 6.60 1.22 -18.80
C ALA A 262 6.89 -0.24 -19.23
N GLU A 263 6.91 -1.17 -18.27
CA GLU A 263 7.20 -2.59 -18.48
C GLU A 263 5.94 -3.43 -18.71
N THR A 264 4.82 -3.09 -18.06
CA THR A 264 3.58 -3.89 -18.09
C THR A 264 2.54 -3.37 -19.07
N ALA A 265 2.57 -2.08 -19.40
CA ALA A 265 1.48 -1.44 -20.13
C ALA A 265 1.56 -1.61 -21.64
N GLN A 266 0.38 -1.61 -22.25
CA GLN A 266 0.18 -1.35 -23.67
C GLN A 266 -0.11 0.15 -23.88
N THR A 267 0.38 0.69 -24.99
CA THR A 267 0.05 2.05 -25.42
C THR A 267 -1.30 2.05 -26.16
N TYR A 268 -2.24 2.86 -25.69
CA TYR A 268 -3.51 3.07 -26.37
C TYR A 268 -3.32 3.93 -27.63
N SER A 269 -3.75 3.39 -28.77
CA SER A 269 -3.64 4.03 -30.09
C SER A 269 -4.89 3.93 -30.97
N ALA A 270 -5.84 3.05 -30.60
CA ALA A 270 -7.10 2.85 -31.30
C ALA A 270 -8.16 2.28 -30.34
N PRO A 271 -9.47 2.45 -30.62
CA PRO A 271 -10.52 1.88 -29.80
C PRO A 271 -10.36 0.37 -29.54
N LEU A 272 -10.58 -0.04 -28.28
CA LEU A 272 -10.49 -1.43 -27.86
C LEU A 272 -11.80 -2.16 -28.15
N VAL A 273 -11.72 -3.36 -28.71
CA VAL A 273 -12.89 -4.23 -28.89
C VAL A 273 -13.03 -5.12 -27.66
N ILE A 274 -14.07 -4.89 -26.88
CA ILE A 274 -14.39 -5.72 -25.70
C ILE A 274 -15.49 -6.69 -26.11
N ASN A 275 -15.14 -7.98 -26.26
CA ASN A 275 -16.05 -9.04 -26.73
C ASN A 275 -16.20 -10.20 -25.72
N GLY A 276 -15.69 -10.02 -24.51
CA GLY A 276 -15.77 -10.94 -23.40
C GLY A 276 -15.37 -10.25 -22.11
N THR A 277 -15.40 -10.98 -21.00
CA THR A 277 -15.01 -10.43 -19.69
C THR A 277 -13.58 -9.87 -19.75
N THR A 278 -13.42 -8.59 -19.46
CA THR A 278 -12.14 -7.87 -19.55
C THR A 278 -12.08 -6.82 -18.47
N VAL A 279 -10.96 -6.75 -17.76
CA VAL A 279 -10.62 -5.61 -16.90
C VAL A 279 -9.69 -4.69 -17.65
N ILE A 280 -9.85 -3.38 -17.51
CA ILE A 280 -8.91 -2.39 -18.04
C ILE A 280 -8.46 -1.51 -16.89
N ARG A 281 -7.15 -1.43 -16.67
CA ARG A 281 -6.53 -0.42 -15.80
C ARG A 281 -5.80 0.56 -16.69
N ALA A 282 -6.01 1.86 -16.52
CA ALA A 282 -5.44 2.86 -17.42
C ALA A 282 -4.94 4.12 -16.68
N VAL A 283 -3.89 4.72 -17.23
CA VAL A 283 -3.27 5.96 -16.77
C VAL A 283 -2.84 6.80 -17.97
N ALA A 284 -2.96 8.13 -17.86
CA ALA A 284 -2.38 9.06 -18.82
C ALA A 284 -0.98 9.48 -18.34
N VAL A 285 0.00 9.43 -19.23
CA VAL A 285 1.39 9.84 -18.97
C VAL A 285 1.87 10.78 -20.07
N GLY A 286 2.64 11.80 -19.74
CA GLY A 286 3.18 12.72 -20.72
C GLY A 286 4.46 13.37 -20.23
N ASP A 287 5.29 13.89 -21.12
CA ASP A 287 6.52 14.57 -20.73
C ASP A 287 6.20 15.83 -19.90
N GLY A 288 6.93 16.02 -18.81
CA GLY A 288 6.66 17.11 -17.88
C GLY A 288 5.36 16.97 -17.06
N LEU A 289 4.68 15.82 -17.10
CA LEU A 289 3.43 15.59 -16.35
C LEU A 289 3.56 14.51 -15.28
N LEU A 290 2.82 14.61 -14.18
CA LEU A 290 2.58 13.43 -13.32
C LEU A 290 1.62 12.48 -14.03
N PRO A 291 1.75 11.16 -13.83
CA PRO A 291 0.72 10.23 -14.29
C PRO A 291 -0.64 10.62 -13.70
N SER A 292 -1.70 10.43 -14.48
CA SER A 292 -3.06 10.63 -13.98
C SER A 292 -3.38 9.69 -12.82
N PRO A 293 -4.46 9.93 -12.06
CA PRO A 293 -5.01 8.90 -11.19
C PRO A 293 -5.24 7.61 -11.99
N LEU A 294 -4.95 6.47 -11.37
CA LEU A 294 -5.22 5.16 -11.96
C LEU A 294 -6.72 4.95 -12.04
N THR A 295 -7.22 4.60 -13.23
CA THR A 295 -8.64 4.28 -13.42
C THR A 295 -8.79 2.81 -13.78
N THR A 296 -9.62 2.09 -13.02
CA THR A 296 -9.96 0.69 -13.30
C THR A 296 -11.42 0.59 -13.72
N GLN A 297 -11.69 -0.15 -14.80
CA GLN A 297 -13.05 -0.45 -15.27
C GLN A 297 -13.15 -1.91 -15.67
N SER A 298 -14.11 -2.63 -15.07
CA SER A 298 -14.40 -4.03 -15.40
C SER A 298 -15.63 -4.18 -16.29
N TYR A 299 -15.47 -4.89 -17.41
CA TYR A 299 -16.54 -5.23 -18.35
C TYR A 299 -16.81 -6.72 -18.26
N LEU A 300 -17.92 -7.12 -17.64
CA LEU A 300 -18.24 -8.52 -17.40
C LEU A 300 -19.31 -9.00 -18.38
N PHE A 301 -19.10 -10.18 -18.98
CA PHE A 301 -20.05 -10.79 -19.88
C PHE A 301 -20.68 -12.01 -19.19
N PRO A 302 -21.96 -11.96 -18.75
CA PRO A 302 -22.57 -13.05 -17.97
C PRO A 302 -22.48 -14.42 -18.65
N THR A 303 -22.58 -14.46 -19.97
CA THR A 303 -22.43 -15.69 -20.77
C THR A 303 -21.01 -16.24 -20.71
N THR A 304 -19.99 -15.37 -20.78
CA THR A 304 -18.58 -15.75 -20.60
C THR A 304 -18.30 -16.21 -19.18
N VAL A 305 -18.86 -15.53 -18.17
CA VAL A 305 -18.75 -15.91 -16.76
C VAL A 305 -19.33 -17.31 -16.55
N LEU A 306 -20.55 -17.59 -17.04
CA LEU A 306 -21.17 -18.93 -16.98
C LEU A 306 -20.38 -20.03 -17.70
N ALA A 307 -19.58 -19.67 -18.71
CA ALA A 307 -18.76 -20.57 -19.49
C ALA A 307 -17.27 -20.56 -19.09
N GLN A 308 -16.93 -19.91 -17.97
CA GLN A 308 -15.55 -19.79 -17.51
C GLN A 308 -14.94 -21.18 -17.34
N SER A 309 -13.82 -21.40 -18.04
CA SER A 309 -13.07 -22.65 -17.96
C SER A 309 -12.20 -22.70 -16.71
N ASN A 310 -11.86 -23.90 -16.27
CA ASN A 310 -10.96 -24.05 -15.13
C ASN A 310 -9.52 -23.60 -15.45
N ASN A 311 -9.12 -23.64 -16.72
CA ASN A 311 -7.78 -23.24 -17.16
C ASN A 311 -7.86 -21.95 -17.99
N ALA A 312 -8.30 -20.86 -17.36
CA ALA A 312 -8.27 -19.55 -18.01
C ALA A 312 -6.82 -19.13 -18.27
N ALA A 313 -6.50 -18.70 -19.50
CA ALA A 313 -5.17 -18.19 -19.81
C ALA A 313 -4.82 -17.05 -18.84
N GLN A 314 -3.59 -17.03 -18.34
CA GLN A 314 -3.06 -16.05 -17.37
C GLN A 314 -3.52 -16.23 -15.91
N MET A 315 -4.30 -17.26 -15.59
CA MET A 315 -4.55 -17.65 -14.20
C MET A 315 -3.57 -18.74 -13.73
N PRO A 316 -3.09 -18.70 -12.47
CA PRO A 316 -2.25 -19.76 -11.91
C PRO A 316 -2.96 -21.12 -11.88
N ASP A 317 -2.25 -22.21 -12.18
CA ASP A 317 -2.79 -23.58 -12.07
C ASP A 317 -3.06 -24.00 -10.61
N THR A 318 -2.49 -23.27 -9.64
CA THR A 318 -2.62 -23.54 -8.21
C THR A 318 -2.87 -22.26 -7.43
N TRP A 319 -3.59 -22.37 -6.31
CA TRP A 319 -3.73 -21.29 -5.32
C TRP A 319 -2.56 -21.28 -4.31
N GLY A 320 -1.35 -21.63 -4.78
CA GLY A 320 -0.17 -21.82 -3.95
C GLY A 320 -0.08 -23.22 -3.33
N THR A 321 0.56 -23.32 -2.17
CA THR A 321 0.73 -24.57 -1.41
C THR A 321 0.08 -24.50 -0.04
N HIS A 322 -0.37 -25.64 0.46
CA HIS A 322 -0.83 -25.76 1.83
C HIS A 322 0.31 -25.41 2.79
N ARG A 323 0.14 -24.36 3.60
CA ARG A 323 1.11 -24.03 4.66
C ARG A 323 1.03 -24.99 5.86
N ILE A 324 -0.15 -25.56 6.09
CA ILE A 324 -0.42 -26.47 7.22
C ILE A 324 -1.20 -27.70 6.75
N THR A 325 -1.08 -28.80 7.48
CA THR A 325 -1.90 -30.00 7.26
C THR A 325 -3.23 -29.84 7.99
N PHE A 326 -4.33 -29.69 7.25
CA PHE A 326 -5.68 -29.55 7.80
C PHE A 326 -6.74 -29.98 6.78
N GLY A 327 -7.82 -30.64 7.25
CA GLY A 327 -9.01 -30.90 6.41
C GLY A 327 -8.75 -31.69 5.12
N GLY A 328 -7.78 -32.61 5.10
CA GLY A 328 -7.39 -33.39 3.91
C GLY A 328 -6.27 -32.77 3.07
N GLY A 329 -5.90 -31.51 3.31
CA GLY A 329 -4.69 -30.89 2.76
C GLY A 329 -3.43 -31.27 3.55
N ILE A 330 -2.30 -31.41 2.87
CA ILE A 330 -0.98 -31.74 3.45
C ILE A 330 -0.04 -30.57 3.25
N ALA A 331 0.63 -30.12 4.32
CA ALA A 331 1.60 -29.03 4.24
C ALA A 331 2.67 -29.30 3.16
N GLY A 332 2.91 -28.31 2.30
CA GLY A 332 3.83 -28.37 1.16
C GLY A 332 3.19 -28.80 -0.17
N GLU A 333 2.00 -29.41 -0.15
CA GLU A 333 1.31 -29.82 -1.38
C GLU A 333 0.58 -28.64 -2.06
N PRO A 334 0.53 -28.59 -3.41
CA PRO A 334 -0.16 -27.54 -4.14
C PRO A 334 -1.68 -27.62 -3.99
N VAL A 335 -2.32 -26.47 -3.83
CA VAL A 335 -3.79 -26.35 -3.87
C VAL A 335 -4.20 -26.18 -5.33
N GLN A 336 -4.81 -27.19 -5.94
CA GLN A 336 -5.29 -27.10 -7.33
C GLN A 336 -6.36 -26.01 -7.43
N ALA A 337 -6.20 -25.11 -8.39
CA ALA A 337 -7.18 -24.06 -8.61
C ALA A 337 -8.43 -24.62 -9.29
N ASP A 338 -9.62 -24.20 -8.82
CA ASP A 338 -10.88 -24.39 -9.53
C ASP A 338 -11.59 -23.06 -9.78
N TYR A 339 -11.47 -22.53 -10.99
CA TYR A 339 -12.09 -21.28 -11.43
C TYR A 339 -13.41 -21.49 -12.19
N ALA A 340 -13.75 -22.74 -12.53
CA ALA A 340 -14.93 -23.01 -13.34
C ALA A 340 -16.21 -23.01 -12.50
N MET A 341 -17.31 -22.62 -13.12
CA MET A 341 -18.61 -23.02 -12.62
C MET A 341 -18.97 -24.43 -13.12
N ASP A 342 -19.69 -25.20 -12.30
CA ASP A 342 -20.07 -26.57 -12.65
C ASP A 342 -20.88 -26.61 -13.96
N PRO A 343 -20.35 -27.19 -15.05
CA PRO A 343 -21.00 -27.20 -16.35
C PRO A 343 -22.32 -27.98 -16.33
N ARG A 344 -22.51 -28.91 -15.38
CA ARG A 344 -23.79 -29.62 -15.20
C ARG A 344 -24.92 -28.69 -14.78
N ILE A 345 -24.59 -27.52 -14.25
CA ILE A 345 -25.55 -26.48 -13.85
C ILE A 345 -25.58 -25.36 -14.88
N THR A 346 -24.42 -24.85 -15.32
CA THR A 346 -24.38 -23.70 -16.23
C THR A 346 -24.79 -24.02 -17.66
N GLN A 347 -24.65 -25.29 -18.10
CA GLN A 347 -25.06 -25.75 -19.42
C GLN A 347 -26.42 -26.48 -19.43
N ASP A 348 -27.06 -26.69 -18.26
CA ASP A 348 -28.39 -27.31 -18.20
C ASP A 348 -29.45 -26.29 -18.67
N PRO A 349 -30.21 -26.58 -19.75
CA PRO A 349 -31.21 -25.66 -20.29
C PRO A 349 -32.32 -25.27 -19.30
N ARG A 350 -32.53 -26.06 -18.23
CA ARG A 350 -33.51 -25.75 -17.18
C ARG A 350 -33.04 -24.63 -16.26
N TYR A 351 -31.74 -24.52 -16.00
CA TYR A 351 -31.17 -23.58 -15.02
C TYR A 351 -30.51 -22.36 -15.68
N GLN A 352 -29.94 -22.52 -16.87
CA GLN A 352 -29.19 -21.46 -17.56
C GLN A 352 -29.96 -20.13 -17.66
N PRO A 353 -31.27 -20.09 -18.01
CA PRO A 353 -32.00 -18.81 -18.05
C PRO A 353 -32.15 -18.17 -16.67
N ALA A 354 -32.30 -18.96 -15.62
CA ALA A 354 -32.41 -18.47 -14.25
C ALA A 354 -31.07 -17.95 -13.73
N LEU A 355 -29.96 -18.62 -14.03
CA LEU A 355 -28.61 -18.17 -13.69
C LEU A 355 -28.27 -16.83 -14.33
N LEU A 356 -28.55 -16.68 -15.63
CA LEU A 356 -28.37 -15.42 -16.36
C LEU A 356 -29.19 -14.28 -15.74
N ARG A 357 -30.43 -14.54 -15.32
CA ARG A 357 -31.21 -13.53 -14.58
C ARG A 357 -30.60 -13.23 -13.22
N GLY A 358 -30.14 -14.26 -12.50
CA GLY A 358 -29.52 -14.13 -11.18
C GLY A 358 -28.28 -13.25 -11.20
N LEU A 359 -27.36 -13.47 -12.16
CA LEU A 359 -26.14 -12.66 -12.31
C LEU A 359 -26.43 -11.17 -12.58
N ARG A 360 -27.62 -10.84 -13.10
CA ARG A 360 -28.06 -9.45 -13.37
C ARG A 360 -28.93 -8.87 -12.26
N ALA A 361 -29.41 -9.70 -11.33
CA ALA A 361 -30.39 -9.27 -10.34
C ALA A 361 -29.75 -8.49 -9.19
N LEU A 362 -28.44 -8.62 -8.99
CA LEU A 362 -27.68 -8.00 -7.92
C LEU A 362 -26.49 -7.25 -8.49
N SER A 363 -26.12 -6.15 -7.84
CA SER A 363 -24.87 -5.46 -8.13
C SER A 363 -23.70 -6.41 -7.85
N SER A 364 -22.66 -6.32 -8.66
CA SER A 364 -21.48 -7.19 -8.56
C SER A 364 -20.32 -6.41 -7.98
N LEU A 365 -19.61 -7.00 -7.01
CA LEU A 365 -18.34 -6.45 -6.55
C LEU A 365 -17.22 -7.06 -7.38
N ALA A 366 -16.49 -6.24 -8.12
CA ALA A 366 -15.28 -6.66 -8.83
C ALA A 366 -14.03 -6.22 -8.05
N LEU A 367 -13.12 -7.15 -7.84
CA LEU A 367 -11.84 -6.95 -7.16
C LEU A 367 -10.72 -7.22 -8.17
N THR A 368 -9.93 -6.20 -8.47
CA THR A 368 -8.85 -6.28 -9.46
C THR A 368 -7.49 -6.18 -8.78
N LEU A 369 -6.72 -7.26 -8.93
CA LEU A 369 -5.36 -7.42 -8.40
C LEU A 369 -4.44 -7.97 -9.51
N PRO A 370 -3.12 -7.77 -9.41
CA PRO A 370 -2.15 -8.55 -10.19
C PRO A 370 -2.31 -10.07 -9.92
N PRO A 371 -2.07 -10.94 -10.91
CA PRO A 371 -2.26 -12.40 -10.75
C PRO A 371 -1.52 -13.02 -9.56
N ASP A 372 -0.27 -12.61 -9.33
CA ASP A 372 0.58 -13.15 -8.25
C ASP A 372 0.05 -12.77 -6.85
N ALA A 373 -0.54 -11.58 -6.71
CA ALA A 373 -1.12 -11.10 -5.46
C ALA A 373 -2.37 -11.91 -5.06
N PHE A 374 -3.16 -12.33 -6.06
CA PHE A 374 -4.35 -13.16 -5.82
C PHE A 374 -3.98 -14.55 -5.27
N ALA A 375 -2.92 -15.18 -5.81
CA ALA A 375 -2.46 -16.49 -5.35
C ALA A 375 -1.97 -16.45 -3.88
N ALA A 376 -1.35 -15.35 -3.47
CA ALA A 376 -0.86 -15.19 -2.10
C ALA A 376 -1.99 -15.21 -1.06
N LEU A 377 -3.13 -14.56 -1.34
CA LEU A 377 -4.27 -14.43 -0.41
C LEU A 377 -4.86 -15.79 0.00
N TYR A 378 -4.92 -16.75 -0.92
CA TYR A 378 -5.51 -18.07 -0.67
C TYR A 378 -4.59 -19.02 0.11
N SER A 379 -3.27 -18.82 0.02
CA SER A 379 -2.27 -19.70 0.63
C SER A 379 -2.09 -19.50 2.15
N ASP A 380 -2.55 -18.37 2.69
CA ASP A 380 -2.46 -18.04 4.11
C ASP A 380 -3.78 -17.44 4.68
N PRO A 381 -4.84 -18.25 4.82
CA PRO A 381 -6.15 -17.77 5.27
C PRO A 381 -6.18 -17.31 6.74
N GLN A 382 -5.09 -17.52 7.50
CA GLN A 382 -4.92 -17.02 8.87
C GLN A 382 -4.06 -15.76 8.94
N GLY A 383 -3.45 -15.37 7.83
CA GLY A 383 -2.76 -14.10 7.64
C GLY A 383 -3.64 -12.95 8.12
N ARG A 384 -3.09 -12.09 8.99
CA ARG A 384 -3.78 -10.92 9.50
C ARG A 384 -2.87 -9.72 9.53
N GLY A 385 -3.50 -8.56 9.33
CA GLY A 385 -2.84 -7.28 9.24
C GLY A 385 -2.31 -7.02 7.83
N VAL A 386 -2.12 -5.74 7.56
CA VAL A 386 -1.32 -5.13 6.51
C VAL A 386 -0.23 -5.96 5.81
N GLU A 387 0.54 -6.80 6.51
CA GLU A 387 1.55 -7.70 5.90
C GLU A 387 0.94 -8.72 4.91
N THR A 388 -0.37 -8.93 5.03
CA THR A 388 -1.19 -9.82 4.20
C THR A 388 -2.23 -9.06 3.39
N GLU A 389 -2.34 -7.75 3.59
CA GLU A 389 -3.21 -6.91 2.76
C GLU A 389 -2.58 -6.76 1.37
N GLN A 390 -3.44 -6.62 0.37
CA GLN A 390 -3.03 -6.51 -1.03
C GLN A 390 -3.75 -5.31 -1.63
N ALA A 391 -2.98 -4.44 -2.27
CA ALA A 391 -3.53 -3.31 -3.00
C ALA A 391 -4.48 -3.82 -4.10
N VAL A 392 -5.75 -3.46 -3.98
CA VAL A 392 -6.84 -3.93 -4.84
C VAL A 392 -7.62 -2.75 -5.38
N SER A 393 -8.03 -2.83 -6.64
CA SER A 393 -9.08 -1.95 -7.13
C SER A 393 -10.43 -2.59 -6.86
N VAL A 394 -11.32 -1.86 -6.20
CA VAL A 394 -12.66 -2.29 -5.82
C VAL A 394 -13.67 -1.53 -6.66
N GLU A 395 -14.49 -2.27 -7.40
CA GLU A 395 -15.58 -1.71 -8.19
C GLU A 395 -16.92 -2.30 -7.73
N LEU A 396 -17.89 -1.45 -7.43
CA LEU A 396 -19.28 -1.87 -7.38
C LEU A 396 -19.88 -1.67 -8.77
N LEU A 397 -20.07 -2.77 -9.49
CA LEU A 397 -20.71 -2.80 -10.79
C LEU A 397 -22.23 -2.69 -10.59
N PRO A 398 -22.84 -1.57 -11.01
CA PRO A 398 -24.20 -1.25 -10.61
C PRO A 398 -25.22 -2.11 -11.33
N THR A 399 -26.32 -2.40 -10.63
CA THR A 399 -27.62 -2.64 -11.28
C THR A 399 -28.36 -1.31 -11.46
N SER A 400 -29.50 -1.31 -12.15
CA SER A 400 -30.31 -0.09 -12.37
C SER A 400 -30.81 0.58 -11.07
N ALA A 401 -30.56 0.00 -9.90
CA ALA A 401 -31.07 0.44 -8.60
C ALA A 401 -30.10 1.34 -7.81
N GLU A 402 -28.80 1.33 -8.10
CA GLU A 402 -27.81 2.12 -7.35
C GLU A 402 -26.64 2.57 -8.25
N PRO A 403 -26.02 3.73 -7.98
CA PRO A 403 -24.83 4.14 -8.70
C PRO A 403 -23.65 3.25 -8.33
N GLY A 404 -22.85 2.89 -9.34
CA GLY A 404 -21.60 2.16 -9.13
C GLY A 404 -20.51 3.08 -8.60
N PHE A 405 -19.41 2.49 -8.15
CA PHE A 405 -18.20 3.21 -7.79
C PHE A 405 -16.96 2.42 -8.18
N GLN A 406 -15.85 3.12 -8.30
CA GLN A 406 -14.50 2.54 -8.27
C GLN A 406 -13.67 3.27 -7.23
N LEU A 407 -12.93 2.52 -6.43
CA LEU A 407 -11.96 3.02 -5.47
C LEU A 407 -10.81 2.02 -5.35
N ASP A 408 -9.63 2.51 -5.01
CA ASP A 408 -8.51 1.64 -4.64
C ASP A 408 -8.50 1.46 -3.11
N ALA A 409 -8.19 0.25 -2.67
CA ALA A 409 -8.20 -0.17 -1.27
C ALA A 409 -7.09 -1.18 -0.98
N GLY A 410 -6.93 -1.52 0.29
CA GLY A 410 -5.93 -2.45 0.79
C GLY A 410 -4.70 -1.78 1.37
#